data_AF-A0A0D2LUX7-F1
#
_entry.id   AF-A0A0D2LUX7-F1
#
_cell.length_a   1.000
_cell.length_b   1.000
_cell.length_c   1.000
_cell.angle_alpha   90.00
_cell.angle_beta   90.00
_cell.angle_gamma   90.00
#
_symmetry.space_group_name_H-M   'P 1'
#
loop_
_entity.id
_entity.type
_entity.pdbx_description
1 polymer ?
#
loop_
_entity_poly.entity_id
_entity_poly.type
_entity_poly.pdbx_seq_one_letter_code
_entity_poly.pdbx_strand_id
1 'polypeptide(L)' 'MPTPVTDELNGSRTYVCVVPGCGKCFVRGEHLKRHVRSIHTHDKPHPCPFEGCDKSFSRRDNLGQHVRIHLQP' A
#
# COMPACT_ATOMS: atom_id res chain seq x y z
N MET A 1 -10.15 5.78 -9.95
CA MET A 1 -10.83 4.79 -9.09
C MET A 1 -10.40 3.40 -9.57
N PRO A 2 -9.90 2.48 -8.74
CA PRO A 2 -9.58 1.13 -9.18
C PRO A 2 -10.85 0.41 -9.63
N THR A 3 -10.87 -0.10 -10.86
CA THR A 3 -12.04 -0.75 -11.43
C THR A 3 -12.09 -2.22 -10.98
N PRO A 4 -13.20 -2.67 -10.38
CA PRO A 4 -13.37 -4.08 -10.08
C PRO A 4 -13.60 -4.87 -11.37
N VAL A 5 -12.89 -5.97 -11.55
CA VAL A 5 -13.14 -6.99 -12.56
C VAL A 5 -13.88 -8.16 -11.91
N THR A 6 -14.84 -8.74 -12.61
CA THR A 6 -15.50 -9.97 -12.18
C THR A 6 -14.74 -11.14 -12.77
N ASP A 7 -14.18 -12.00 -11.91
CA ASP A 7 -13.63 -13.27 -12.37
C ASP A 7 -14.80 -14.20 -12.71
N GLU A 8 -14.94 -14.53 -14.00
CA GLU A 8 -16.08 -15.30 -14.54
C GLU A 8 -16.04 -16.79 -14.13
N LEU A 9 -14.95 -17.27 -13.51
CA LEU A 9 -14.82 -18.66 -13.07
C LEU A 9 -15.33 -18.88 -11.63
N ASN A 10 -15.38 -17.82 -10.79
CA ASN A 10 -15.79 -17.94 -9.37
C ASN A 10 -16.76 -16.84 -8.89
N GLY A 11 -17.29 -15.99 -9.79
CA GLY A 11 -18.22 -14.90 -9.42
C GLY A 11 -17.65 -13.88 -8.44
N SER A 12 -16.34 -13.91 -8.22
CA SER A 12 -15.65 -13.14 -7.19
C SER A 12 -15.15 -11.85 -7.82
N ARG A 13 -15.69 -10.72 -7.36
CA ARG A 13 -15.29 -9.40 -7.83
C ARG A 13 -13.92 -9.05 -7.23
N THR A 14 -12.89 -8.97 -8.06
CA THR A 14 -11.52 -8.64 -7.66
C THR A 14 -11.08 -7.31 -8.28
N TYR A 15 -10.01 -6.74 -7.75
CA TYR A 15 -9.39 -5.51 -8.21
C TYR A 15 -8.00 -5.86 -8.72
N VAL A 16 -7.75 -5.63 -10.01
CA VAL A 16 -6.51 -6.00 -10.68
C VAL A 16 -5.56 -4.81 -10.78
N CYS A 17 -4.27 -5.07 -10.56
CA CYS A 17 -3.23 -4.09 -10.79
C CYS A 17 -3.11 -3.77 -12.27
N VAL A 18 -3.35 -2.51 -12.60
CA VAL A 18 -3.32 -2.00 -13.98
C VAL A 18 -1.90 -1.78 -14.51
N VAL A 19 -0.87 -1.99 -13.68
CA VAL A 19 0.51 -1.83 -14.10
C VAL A 19 0.90 -2.99 -15.03
N PRO A 20 1.35 -2.71 -16.27
CA PRO A 20 1.76 -3.74 -17.22
C PRO A 20 2.80 -4.68 -16.62
N GLY A 21 2.59 -5.98 -16.76
CA GLY A 21 3.49 -7.02 -16.22
C GLY A 21 3.37 -7.32 -14.72
N CYS A 22 2.49 -6.64 -13.97
CA CYS A 22 2.29 -6.95 -12.54
C CYS A 22 1.37 -8.16 -12.31
N GLY A 23 0.22 -8.20 -12.99
CA GLY A 23 -0.75 -9.31 -12.93
C GLY A 23 -1.40 -9.56 -11.56
N LYS A 24 -1.11 -8.77 -10.52
CA LYS A 24 -1.64 -9.00 -9.16
C LYS A 24 -3.11 -8.60 -9.05
N CYS A 25 -3.91 -9.43 -8.40
CA CYS A 25 -5.31 -9.16 -8.08
C CYS A 25 -5.56 -9.15 -6.56
N PHE A 26 -6.59 -8.41 -6.14
CA PHE A 26 -6.95 -8.25 -4.74
C PHE A 26 -8.47 -8.29 -4.57
N VAL A 27 -8.96 -8.92 -3.51
CA VAL A 27 -10.40 -8.97 -3.21
C VAL A 27 -10.96 -7.57 -2.89
N ARG A 28 -10.15 -6.69 -2.30
CA ARG A 28 -10.55 -5.33 -1.89
C ARG A 28 -9.78 -4.25 -2.63
N GLY A 29 -10.48 -3.21 -3.09
CA GLY A 29 -9.88 -2.10 -3.84
C GLY A 29 -8.86 -1.30 -3.02
N GLU A 30 -9.06 -1.21 -1.71
CA GLU A 30 -8.09 -0.61 -0.77
C GLU A 30 -6.74 -1.34 -0.76
N HIS A 31 -6.75 -2.67 -0.90
CA HIS A 31 -5.54 -3.49 -0.95
C HIS A 31 -4.80 -3.26 -2.26
N LEU A 32 -5.53 -3.17 -3.37
CA LEU A 32 -4.95 -2.79 -4.65
C LEU A 32 -4.33 -1.39 -4.57
N LYS A 33 -5.06 -0.40 -4.04
CA LYS A 33 -4.55 0.97 -3.89
C LYS A 33 -3.28 1.01 -3.05
N ARG A 34 -3.25 0.26 -1.94
CA ARG A 34 -2.06 0.12 -1.10
C ARG A 34 -0.90 -0.52 -1.86
N HIS A 35 -1.16 -1.59 -2.60
CA HIS A 35 -0.16 -2.29 -3.41
C HIS A 35 0.48 -1.35 -4.44
N VAL A 36 -0.34 -0.65 -5.22
CA VAL A 36 0.13 0.31 -6.23
C VAL A 36 0.98 1.39 -5.57
N ARG A 37 0.50 1.94 -4.45
CA ARG A 37 1.25 2.95 -3.69
C ARG A 37 2.64 2.42 -3.29
N SER A 38 2.67 1.26 -2.65
CA SER A 38 3.89 0.71 -2.05
C SER A 38 4.92 0.18 -3.04
N ILE A 39 4.47 -0.37 -4.18
CA ILE A 39 5.34 -1.12 -5.10
C ILE A 39 5.65 -0.34 -6.37
N HIS A 40 4.70 0.44 -6.88
CA HIS A 40 4.83 1.04 -8.21
C HIS A 40 5.09 2.54 -8.17
N THR A 41 4.54 3.25 -7.19
CA THR A 41 4.71 4.72 -7.10
C THR A 41 5.81 5.14 -6.13
N HIS A 42 6.25 4.24 -5.24
CA HIS A 42 7.13 4.55 -4.10
C HIS A 42 6.67 5.74 -3.24
N ASP A 43 5.39 6.09 -3.34
CA ASP A 43 4.77 7.18 -2.60
C ASP A 43 4.72 6.84 -1.11
N LYS A 44 5.29 7.73 -0.30
CA LYS A 44 5.47 7.58 1.14
C LYS A 44 4.90 8.81 1.85
N PRO A 45 3.57 8.95 1.91
CA PRO A 45 2.92 10.14 2.45
C PRO A 45 3.00 10.25 3.99
N HIS A 46 3.64 9.29 4.66
CA HIS A 46 3.75 9.25 6.11
C HIS A 46 5.21 9.44 6.54
N PRO A 47 5.70 10.69 6.58
CA PRO A 47 7.03 10.99 7.12
C PRO A 47 7.08 10.71 8.62
N CYS A 48 8.28 10.36 9.10
CA CYS A 48 8.56 10.27 10.52
C CYS A 48 8.39 11.65 11.17
N PRO A 49 7.71 11.75 12.32
CA PRO A 49 7.51 13.03 13.00
C PRO A 49 8.71 13.45 13.87
N PHE A 50 9.76 12.63 13.98
CA PHE A 50 10.94 12.97 14.78
C PHE A 50 11.95 13.77 13.97
N GLU A 51 12.37 14.89 14.54
CA GLU A 51 13.42 15.74 14.00
C GLU A 51 14.73 14.94 13.82
N GLY A 52 15.38 15.12 12.66
CA GLY A 52 16.58 14.35 12.28
C GLY A 52 16.31 12.96 11.72
N CYS A 53 15.05 12.57 11.51
CA CYS A 53 14.69 11.30 10.89
C CYS A 53 13.98 11.49 9.53
N ASP A 54 14.71 11.29 8.43
CA ASP A 54 14.17 11.43 7.06
C ASP A 54 13.36 10.22 6.57
N LYS A 55 13.00 9.28 7.45
CA LYS A 55 12.30 8.06 7.06
C LYS A 55 10.83 8.36 6.79
N SER A 56 10.35 7.94 5.61
CA SER A 56 8.94 8.04 5.23
C SER A 56 8.37 6.68 4.86
N PHE A 57 7.07 6.48 5.13
CA PHE A 57 6.38 5.21 4.98
C PHE A 57 5.15 5.34 4.07
N SER A 58 4.86 4.27 3.32
CA SER A 58 3.68 4.18 2.46
C SER A 58 2.40 3.86 3.24
N ARG A 59 2.51 3.46 4.52
CA ARG A 59 1.40 3.10 5.40
C ARG A 59 1.60 3.61 6.83
N ARG A 60 0.48 3.94 7.50
CA ARG A 60 0.48 4.44 8.89
C ARG A 60 0.88 3.40 9.92
N ASP A 61 0.54 2.13 9.72
CA ASP A 61 0.92 1.06 10.63
C ASP A 61 2.43 0.80 10.62
N ASN A 62 3.06 0.89 9.44
CA ASN A 62 4.52 0.83 9.31
C ASN A 62 5.18 2.03 10.00
N LEU A 63 4.64 3.25 9.83
CA LEU A 63 5.11 4.41 10.58
C LEU A 63 4.97 4.16 12.09
N GLY A 64 3.80 3.74 12.57
CA GLY A 64 3.54 3.46 13.99
C GLY A 64 4.49 2.43 14.59
N GLN A 65 4.90 1.41 13.84
CA GLN A 65 5.95 0.49 14.26
C GLN A 65 7.32 1.17 14.30
N HIS A 66 7.66 1.97 13.29
CA HIS A 66 8.90 2.72 13.26
C HIS A 66 9.01 3.72 14.42
N VAL A 67 7.96 4.47 14.75
CA VAL A 67 7.97 5.48 15.83
C VAL A 67 8.41 4.86 17.17
N ARG A 68 8.10 3.57 17.40
CA ARG A 68 8.49 2.85 18.61
C ARG A 68 10.00 2.74 18.80
N ILE A 69 10.80 2.77 17.74
CA ILE A 69 12.27 2.69 17.87
C ILE A 69 12.87 3.97 18.45
N HIS A 70 12.21 5.11 18.26
CA HIS A 70 12.66 6.41 18.80
C HIS A 70 12.24 6.61 20.26
N LEU A 71 11.27 5.82 20.73
CA LEU A 71 10.78 5.83 22.10
C LEU A 71 11.52 4.82 23.00
N GLN A 72 12.46 4.07 22.44
CA GLN A 72 13.33 3.19 23.21
C GLN A 72 14.53 4.02 23.72
N PRO A 73 14.86 3.95 25.02
CA PRO A 73 16.00 4.65 25.60
C PRO A 73 17.34 4.09 25.13
#